data_AF-A0A4Q3RVS6-F1
#
_entry.id   AF-A0A4Q3RVS6-F1
#
_cell.length_a   1.000
_cell.length_b   1.000
_cell.length_c   1.000
_cell.angle_alpha   90.00
_cell.angle_beta   90.00
_cell.angle_gamma   90.00
#
_symmetry.space_group_name_H-M   'P 1'
#
loop_
_entity.id
_entity.type
_entity.pdbx_description
1 polymer ?
#
loop_
_entity_poly.entity_id
_entity_poly.type
_entity_poly.pdbx_seq_one_letter_code
_entity_poly.pdbx_strand_id
1 'polypeptide(L)'
;FEPVEGVRRILFTGIGGTGVTTVASILAMAAHVDGRSASVVDMTGLAQKGGSVFSHVKIGETETTIVGGRVPAASADVLIACDLLVAASPEALALFSKQKTVAFGNADFSPTADFVTNRDVRYDTAGMARRIRGATKDYQACPSQALSLHKLGDEIYANMIMLGFAWQKGVIPVSSRAMYRAIKLNGVDADANMQAFEVGRKAAVDEAFKGLPEDVTPTPETMPLDELIAHRTAELVGYQNQAYADRYAKRVAQVRAAETAVGGAEALTRAVAVNLYKLMAYKDEYEVARLYTDGRFAKELAGVFKGGKAKIWMSPPLIAPKGPDGKPQKIALGGWMLTTVLPMLTRMKGLRGGPFDIFGRTEERRMERGLIASYEAGLDRLLSGLDADHLPLAARIAAIPDKIRGYGHIKEASVKVAEREEAALWAQWEKKAAA
;
A
#
# COMPACT_ATOMS: atom_id res chain seq x y z
N PHE A 1 3.59 31.95 -17.91
CA PHE A 1 2.33 31.19 -18.02
C PHE A 1 1.85 31.29 -19.46
N GLU A 2 1.22 30.25 -19.97
CA GLU A 2 0.45 30.40 -21.21
C GLU A 2 -0.64 31.45 -20.99
N PRO A 3 -0.84 32.41 -21.90
CA PRO A 3 -2.03 33.27 -21.85
C PRO A 3 -3.30 32.41 -21.87
N VAL A 4 -4.37 32.89 -21.22
CA VAL A 4 -5.68 32.24 -21.41
C VAL A 4 -6.19 32.71 -22.76
N GLU A 5 -6.21 31.78 -23.72
CA GLU A 5 -7.01 31.92 -24.94
C GLU A 5 -8.21 30.96 -24.83
N GLY A 6 -9.42 31.51 -24.77
CA GLY A 6 -10.65 30.76 -24.59
C GLY A 6 -10.83 30.22 -23.16
N VAL A 7 -10.83 28.89 -23.01
CA VAL A 7 -11.08 28.21 -21.72
C VAL A 7 -10.02 27.16 -21.46
N ARG A 8 -9.37 27.26 -20.30
CA ARG A 8 -8.52 26.19 -19.75
C ARG A 8 -9.37 25.23 -18.91
N ARG A 9 -9.39 23.95 -19.30
CA ARG A 9 -10.13 22.87 -18.63
C ARG A 9 -9.16 22.02 -17.81
N ILE A 10 -9.27 22.15 -16.49
CA ILE A 10 -8.42 21.48 -15.52
C ILE A 10 -9.28 20.43 -14.80
N LEU A 11 -8.85 19.19 -14.80
CA LEU A 11 -9.50 18.11 -14.07
C LEU A 11 -8.64 17.73 -12.86
N PHE A 12 -9.25 17.73 -11.68
CA PHE A 12 -8.68 17.05 -10.53
C PHE A 12 -9.37 15.70 -10.34
N THR A 13 -8.58 14.67 -10.05
CA THR A 13 -9.10 13.35 -9.69
C THR A 13 -8.50 12.94 -8.36
N GLY A 14 -9.34 12.50 -7.42
CA GLY A 14 -8.85 12.00 -6.14
C GLY A 14 -9.94 11.31 -5.33
N ILE A 15 -9.64 11.02 -4.07
CA ILE A 15 -10.53 10.28 -3.17
C ILE A 15 -11.35 11.26 -2.31
N GLY A 16 -12.64 10.97 -2.13
CA GLY A 16 -13.54 11.76 -1.30
C GLY A 16 -13.06 11.87 0.14
N GLY A 17 -13.00 13.11 0.65
CA GLY A 17 -12.52 13.42 2.00
C GLY A 17 -11.03 13.76 2.11
N THR A 18 -10.27 13.75 1.00
CA THR A 18 -8.82 14.07 1.00
C THR A 18 -8.49 15.53 0.68
N GLY A 19 -9.49 16.39 0.40
CA GLY A 19 -9.29 17.82 0.14
C GLY A 19 -9.14 18.22 -1.34
N VAL A 20 -9.42 17.31 -2.29
CA VAL A 20 -9.39 17.59 -3.74
C VAL A 20 -10.30 18.76 -4.12
N THR A 21 -11.54 18.75 -3.62
CA THR A 21 -12.54 19.80 -3.87
C THR A 21 -12.09 21.15 -3.28
N THR A 22 -11.40 21.13 -2.14
CA THR A 22 -10.82 22.32 -1.52
C THR A 22 -9.75 22.94 -2.41
N VAL A 23 -8.83 22.13 -2.92
CA VAL A 23 -7.75 22.61 -3.80
C VAL A 23 -8.31 23.13 -5.13
N ALA A 24 -9.32 22.47 -5.71
CA ALA A 24 -10.04 22.95 -6.89
C ALA A 24 -10.71 24.32 -6.63
N SER A 25 -11.35 24.49 -5.47
CA SER A 25 -11.97 25.75 -5.05
C SER A 25 -10.94 26.87 -4.84
N ILE A 26 -9.79 26.56 -4.25
CA ILE A 26 -8.67 27.51 -4.09
C ILE A 26 -8.18 27.98 -5.47
N LEU A 27 -8.03 27.06 -6.43
CA LEU A 27 -7.62 27.43 -7.78
C LEU A 27 -8.63 28.34 -8.49
N ALA A 28 -9.93 28.05 -8.35
CA ALA A 28 -10.97 28.91 -8.91
C ALA A 28 -11.00 30.30 -8.25
N MET A 29 -10.81 30.36 -6.92
CA MET A 29 -10.69 31.63 -6.22
C MET A 29 -9.45 32.41 -6.66
N ALA A 30 -8.33 31.72 -6.92
CA ALA A 30 -7.13 32.34 -7.47
C ALA A 30 -7.39 32.93 -8.87
N ALA A 31 -8.07 32.19 -9.75
CA ALA A 31 -8.48 32.73 -11.05
C ALA A 31 -9.36 33.99 -10.91
N HIS A 32 -10.30 34.00 -9.97
CA HIS A 32 -11.13 35.17 -9.68
C HIS A 32 -10.31 36.38 -9.17
N VAL A 33 -9.33 36.16 -8.28
CA VAL A 33 -8.42 37.21 -7.79
C VAL A 33 -7.58 37.83 -8.92
N ASP A 34 -7.36 37.08 -10.00
CA ASP A 34 -6.69 37.52 -11.21
C ASP A 34 -7.63 38.16 -12.24
N GLY A 35 -8.91 38.35 -11.90
CA GLY A 35 -9.92 38.94 -12.78
C GLY A 35 -10.40 38.01 -13.90
N ARG A 36 -10.16 36.70 -13.78
CA ARG A 36 -10.64 35.70 -14.73
C ARG A 36 -11.96 35.08 -14.28
N SER A 37 -12.74 34.57 -15.23
CA SER A 37 -13.90 33.76 -14.90
C SER A 37 -13.46 32.35 -14.50
N ALA A 38 -14.13 31.78 -13.51
CA ALA A 38 -13.88 30.41 -13.08
C ALA A 38 -15.19 29.67 -12.79
N SER A 39 -15.23 28.39 -13.12
CA SER A 39 -16.33 27.49 -12.77
C SER A 39 -15.75 26.22 -12.18
N VAL A 40 -16.33 25.76 -11.07
CA VAL A 40 -16.00 24.48 -10.42
C VAL A 40 -17.26 23.63 -10.36
N VAL A 41 -17.16 22.40 -10.82
CA VAL A 41 -18.18 21.37 -10.61
C VAL A 41 -17.53 20.14 -10.02
N ASP A 42 -17.91 19.84 -8.78
CA ASP A 42 -17.48 18.63 -8.09
C ASP A 42 -18.49 17.51 -8.35
N MET A 43 -17.96 16.36 -8.75
CA MET A 43 -18.71 15.10 -8.82
C MET A 43 -18.09 14.13 -7.85
N THR A 44 -18.87 13.76 -6.83
CA THR A 44 -18.51 12.73 -5.88
C THR A 44 -19.22 11.43 -6.28
N GLY A 45 -18.51 10.30 -6.18
CA GLY A 45 -19.13 8.98 -6.27
C GLY A 45 -20.15 8.76 -5.15
N LEU A 46 -20.93 7.69 -5.25
CA LEU A 46 -21.98 7.35 -4.26
C LEU A 46 -21.46 7.27 -2.82
N ALA A 47 -20.17 6.98 -2.62
CA ALA A 47 -19.51 6.96 -1.32
C ALA A 47 -18.92 8.34 -0.97
N GLN A 48 -19.43 8.98 0.10
CA GLN A 48 -18.95 10.28 0.59
C GLN A 48 -17.50 10.27 1.12
N LYS A 49 -17.01 9.12 1.61
CA LYS A 49 -15.61 8.90 1.99
C LYS A 49 -15.08 7.67 1.26
N GLY A 50 -13.89 7.77 0.67
CA GLY A 50 -13.27 6.67 -0.06
C GLY A 50 -13.78 6.46 -1.50
N GLY A 51 -14.82 7.18 -1.93
CA GLY A 51 -15.30 7.18 -3.31
C GLY A 51 -14.48 8.07 -4.24
N SER A 52 -14.56 7.81 -5.54
CA SER A 52 -13.93 8.63 -6.58
C SER A 52 -14.52 10.05 -6.60
N VAL A 53 -13.66 11.06 -6.67
CA VAL A 53 -14.05 12.46 -6.84
C VAL A 53 -13.40 13.05 -8.07
N PHE A 54 -14.21 13.75 -8.85
CA PHE A 54 -13.81 14.52 -10.02
C PHE A 54 -14.17 15.98 -9.77
N SER A 55 -13.17 16.86 -9.68
CA SER A 55 -13.39 18.31 -9.65
C SER A 55 -13.06 18.88 -11.02
N HIS A 56 -14.09 19.34 -11.72
CA HIS A 56 -13.98 19.99 -13.02
C HIS A 56 -13.78 21.49 -12.80
N VAL A 57 -12.60 22.01 -13.12
CA VAL A 57 -12.29 23.45 -13.05
C VAL A 57 -12.14 24.01 -14.45
N LYS A 58 -12.87 25.07 -14.76
CA LYS A 58 -12.72 25.84 -15.98
C LYS A 58 -12.27 27.25 -15.64
N ILE A 59 -11.25 27.74 -16.33
CA ILE A 59 -10.78 29.13 -16.23
C ILE A 59 -10.92 29.75 -17.62
N GLY A 60 -11.76 30.77 -17.74
CA GLY A 60 -12.01 31.50 -18.97
C GLY A 60 -11.48 32.92 -18.91
N GLU A 61 -11.33 33.56 -20.07
CA GLU A 61 -11.03 35.00 -20.15
C GLU A 61 -12.15 35.84 -19.54
N THR A 62 -13.40 35.55 -19.92
CA THR A 62 -14.61 36.24 -19.47
C THR A 62 -15.68 35.23 -19.03
N GLU A 63 -16.72 35.70 -18.35
CA GLU A 63 -17.82 34.81 -17.91
C GLU A 63 -18.53 34.14 -19.08
N THR A 64 -18.67 34.84 -20.21
CA THR A 64 -19.32 34.31 -21.42
C THR A 64 -18.48 33.27 -22.14
N THR A 65 -17.18 33.15 -21.84
CA THR A 65 -16.32 32.12 -22.44
C THR A 65 -16.61 30.72 -21.85
N ILE A 66 -17.07 30.64 -20.60
CA ILE A 66 -17.30 29.37 -19.92
C ILE A 66 -18.70 28.84 -20.27
N VAL A 67 -18.75 27.84 -21.16
CA VAL A 67 -19.99 27.11 -21.48
C VAL A 67 -20.02 25.77 -20.75
N GLY A 68 -21.05 25.59 -19.91
CA GLY A 68 -21.28 24.39 -19.09
C GLY A 68 -20.24 24.17 -17.99
N GLY A 69 -20.61 23.52 -16.90
CA GLY A 69 -19.68 23.32 -15.76
C GLY A 69 -18.68 22.16 -15.94
N ARG A 70 -19.07 21.08 -16.62
CA ARG A 70 -18.24 19.88 -16.74
C ARG A 70 -17.23 19.97 -17.89
N VAL A 71 -16.08 19.32 -17.71
CA VAL A 71 -15.11 19.07 -18.80
C VAL A 71 -15.71 18.03 -19.75
N PRO A 72 -15.90 18.36 -21.05
CA PRO A 72 -16.36 17.37 -22.03
C PRO A 72 -15.39 16.20 -22.26
N ALA A 73 -15.88 15.13 -22.89
CA ALA A 73 -15.04 14.00 -23.31
C ALA A 73 -13.86 14.45 -24.20
N ALA A 74 -12.72 13.78 -24.05
CA ALA A 74 -11.46 14.06 -24.74
C ALA A 74 -11.02 15.53 -24.75
N SER A 75 -11.44 16.31 -23.73
CA SER A 75 -11.29 17.76 -23.73
C SER A 75 -10.51 18.34 -22.55
N ALA A 76 -10.03 17.52 -21.61
CA ALA A 76 -9.17 18.02 -20.53
C ALA A 76 -7.86 18.60 -21.10
N ASP A 77 -7.49 19.80 -20.65
CA ASP A 77 -6.22 20.43 -21.05
C ASP A 77 -5.14 20.11 -20.01
N VAL A 78 -5.52 20.09 -18.73
CA VAL A 78 -4.64 19.71 -17.61
C VAL A 78 -5.33 18.66 -16.75
N LEU A 79 -4.60 17.61 -16.38
CA LEU A 79 -4.98 16.64 -15.35
C LEU A 79 -4.08 16.81 -14.13
N ILE A 80 -4.67 17.04 -12.96
CA ILE A 80 -4.01 16.97 -11.66
C ILE A 80 -4.55 15.75 -10.95
N ALA A 81 -3.88 14.61 -11.15
CA ALA A 81 -4.24 13.33 -10.60
C ALA A 81 -3.69 13.21 -9.17
N CYS A 82 -4.47 13.67 -8.19
CA CYS A 82 -4.20 13.48 -6.76
C CYS A 82 -4.24 12.01 -6.34
N ASP A 83 -4.98 11.18 -7.09
CA ASP A 83 -5.01 9.72 -6.95
C ASP A 83 -4.95 9.05 -8.34
N LEU A 84 -4.04 8.09 -8.51
CA LEU A 84 -3.84 7.40 -9.79
C LEU A 84 -4.96 6.40 -10.12
N LEU A 85 -5.59 5.80 -9.11
CA LEU A 85 -6.66 4.83 -9.33
C LEU A 85 -7.88 5.52 -9.93
N VAL A 86 -8.28 6.67 -9.36
CA VAL A 86 -9.37 7.49 -9.89
C VAL A 86 -9.00 8.06 -11.26
N ALA A 87 -7.78 8.56 -11.44
CA ALA A 87 -7.31 9.06 -12.72
C ALA A 87 -7.26 8.00 -13.83
N ALA A 88 -7.04 6.73 -13.47
CA ALA A 88 -6.97 5.62 -14.41
C ALA A 88 -8.32 4.87 -14.55
N SER A 89 -9.42 5.40 -14.02
CA SER A 89 -10.76 4.83 -14.21
C SER A 89 -11.25 5.05 -15.66
N PRO A 90 -12.14 4.21 -16.18
CA PRO A 90 -12.72 4.40 -17.52
C PRO A 90 -13.37 5.78 -17.71
N GLU A 91 -14.05 6.28 -16.69
CA GLU A 91 -14.71 7.59 -16.69
C GLU A 91 -13.70 8.74 -16.79
N ALA A 92 -12.58 8.65 -16.08
CA ALA A 92 -11.50 9.62 -16.13
C ALA A 92 -10.80 9.61 -17.50
N LEU A 93 -10.41 8.41 -17.96
CA LEU A 93 -9.71 8.21 -19.23
C LEU A 93 -10.50 8.76 -20.42
N ALA A 94 -11.84 8.69 -20.38
CA ALA A 94 -12.71 9.24 -21.41
C ALA A 94 -12.64 10.79 -21.54
N LEU A 95 -12.12 11.49 -20.53
CA LEU A 95 -11.95 12.95 -20.53
C LEU A 95 -10.59 13.39 -21.11
N PHE A 96 -9.63 12.48 -21.23
CA PHE A 96 -8.26 12.79 -21.65
C PHE A 96 -8.11 12.74 -23.17
N SER A 97 -7.13 13.49 -23.68
CA SER A 97 -6.73 13.45 -25.07
C SER A 97 -5.22 13.38 -25.18
N LYS A 98 -4.74 12.40 -25.94
CA LYS A 98 -3.32 12.17 -26.25
C LYS A 98 -2.68 13.36 -26.99
N GLN A 99 -3.49 14.20 -27.62
CA GLN A 99 -3.03 15.34 -28.40
C GLN A 99 -2.82 16.60 -27.55
N LYS A 100 -3.47 16.71 -26.39
CA LYS A 100 -3.47 17.96 -25.62
C LYS A 100 -3.32 17.86 -24.11
N THR A 101 -3.82 16.79 -23.47
CA THR A 101 -3.88 16.73 -22.02
C THR A 101 -2.48 16.59 -21.44
N VAL A 102 -2.05 17.56 -20.64
CA VAL A 102 -0.83 17.46 -19.83
C VAL A 102 -1.20 16.98 -18.43
N ALA A 103 -0.60 15.88 -17.98
CA ALA A 103 -0.99 15.21 -16.74
C ALA A 103 0.11 15.23 -15.68
N PHE A 104 -0.31 15.46 -14.44
CA PHE A 104 0.53 15.42 -13.25
C PHE A 104 -0.07 14.41 -12.28
N GLY A 105 0.65 13.33 -11.97
CA GLY A 105 0.19 12.28 -11.07
C GLY A 105 0.90 12.28 -9.72
N ASN A 106 0.14 12.10 -8.65
CA ASN A 106 0.71 11.67 -7.38
C ASN A 106 1.30 10.27 -7.56
N ALA A 107 2.60 10.09 -7.33
CA ALA A 107 3.27 8.81 -7.50
C ALA A 107 2.98 7.84 -6.34
N ASP A 108 2.53 8.37 -5.20
CA ASP A 108 2.25 7.60 -4.00
C ASP A 108 0.90 6.90 -4.09
N PHE A 109 0.79 5.76 -3.42
CA PHE A 109 -0.44 5.00 -3.33
C PHE A 109 -1.26 5.41 -2.10
N SER A 110 -2.52 5.77 -2.32
CA SER A 110 -3.51 5.95 -1.26
C SER A 110 -4.45 4.75 -1.18
N PRO A 111 -4.51 4.02 -0.05
CA PRO A 111 -5.48 2.95 0.15
C PRO A 111 -6.92 3.49 0.06
N THR A 112 -7.76 2.87 -0.78
CA THR A 112 -9.19 3.19 -0.88
C THR A 112 -10.03 2.42 0.13
N ALA A 113 -11.34 2.69 0.19
CA ALA A 113 -12.29 1.89 0.98
C ALA A 113 -12.28 0.41 0.59
N ASP A 114 -12.04 0.10 -0.69
CA ASP A 114 -11.93 -1.28 -1.18
C ASP A 114 -10.74 -2.02 -0.58
N PHE A 115 -9.67 -1.31 -0.20
CA PHE A 115 -8.53 -1.89 0.51
C PHE A 115 -8.92 -2.42 1.90
N VAL A 116 -9.91 -1.78 2.56
CA VAL A 116 -10.41 -2.20 3.87
C VAL A 116 -11.34 -3.42 3.75
N THR A 117 -12.15 -3.47 2.70
CA THR A 117 -13.21 -4.49 2.54
C THR A 117 -12.77 -5.71 1.75
N ASN A 118 -11.81 -5.58 0.83
CA ASN A 118 -11.34 -6.65 -0.01
C ASN A 118 -9.83 -6.91 0.18
N ARG A 119 -9.58 -8.01 0.89
CA ARG A 119 -8.26 -8.51 1.29
C ARG A 119 -7.33 -8.87 0.13
N ASP A 120 -7.88 -9.10 -1.07
CA ASP A 120 -7.14 -9.60 -2.23
C ASP A 120 -6.96 -8.52 -3.31
N VAL A 121 -7.42 -7.27 -3.08
CA VAL A 121 -7.19 -6.17 -4.02
C VAL A 121 -5.69 -5.88 -4.11
N ARG A 122 -5.19 -5.91 -5.34
CA ARG A 122 -3.83 -5.51 -5.69
C ARG A 122 -3.92 -4.34 -6.66
N TYR A 123 -3.18 -3.27 -6.38
CA TYR A 123 -3.14 -2.11 -7.26
C TYR A 123 -1.77 -2.02 -7.94
N ASP A 124 -1.77 -2.15 -9.26
CA ASP A 124 -0.58 -1.91 -10.08
C ASP A 124 -0.48 -0.40 -10.35
N THR A 125 0.12 0.34 -9.41
CA THR A 125 0.36 1.79 -9.55
C THR A 125 1.16 2.11 -10.81
N ALA A 126 2.16 1.28 -11.13
CA ALA A 126 2.93 1.41 -12.36
C ALA A 126 2.06 1.22 -13.61
N GLY A 127 1.15 0.25 -13.59
CA GLY A 127 0.14 0.03 -14.64
C GLY A 127 -0.86 1.16 -14.78
N MET A 128 -1.32 1.74 -13.67
CA MET A 128 -2.17 2.93 -13.68
C MET A 128 -1.43 4.12 -14.31
N ALA A 129 -0.20 4.39 -13.88
CA ALA A 129 0.64 5.45 -14.45
C ALA A 129 0.88 5.22 -15.95
N ARG A 130 1.14 3.97 -16.39
CA ARG A 130 1.26 3.60 -17.81
C ARG A 130 -0.02 3.90 -18.59
N ARG A 131 -1.20 3.57 -18.05
CA ARG A 131 -2.50 3.86 -18.68
C ARG A 131 -2.73 5.36 -18.85
N ILE A 132 -2.47 6.14 -17.81
CA ILE A 132 -2.60 7.61 -17.85
C ILE A 132 -1.63 8.20 -18.86
N ARG A 133 -0.34 7.81 -18.81
CA ARG A 133 0.68 8.22 -19.79
C ARG A 133 0.27 7.88 -21.22
N GLY A 134 -0.36 6.74 -21.46
CA GLY A 134 -0.82 6.32 -22.78
C GLY A 134 -2.00 7.15 -23.33
N ALA A 135 -2.81 7.71 -22.44
CA ALA A 135 -4.01 8.49 -22.77
C ALA A 135 -3.79 10.02 -22.81
N THR A 136 -2.60 10.48 -22.45
CA THR A 136 -2.27 11.91 -22.30
C THR A 136 -1.10 12.31 -23.20
N LYS A 137 -0.94 13.60 -23.46
CA LYS A 137 0.15 14.16 -24.29
C LYS A 137 1.49 14.07 -23.57
N ASP A 138 1.50 14.46 -22.30
CA ASP A 138 2.65 14.37 -21.41
C ASP A 138 2.18 13.94 -20.01
N TYR A 139 3.04 13.22 -19.29
CA TYR A 139 2.77 12.76 -17.94
C TYR A 139 4.03 12.82 -17.09
N GLN A 140 3.91 13.57 -15.98
CA GLN A 140 4.94 13.73 -14.97
C GLN A 140 4.37 13.33 -13.61
N ALA A 141 5.22 12.78 -12.73
CA ALA A 141 4.79 12.32 -11.43
C ALA A 141 5.56 13.02 -10.29
N CYS A 142 4.91 13.11 -9.13
CA CYS A 142 5.44 13.69 -7.90
C CYS A 142 4.98 12.81 -6.71
N PRO A 143 5.88 12.32 -5.84
CA PRO A 143 5.49 11.60 -4.62
C PRO A 143 4.97 12.60 -3.57
N SER A 144 3.76 13.11 -3.81
CA SER A 144 3.23 14.26 -3.08
C SER A 144 2.83 13.93 -1.63
N GLN A 145 2.43 12.70 -1.33
CA GLN A 145 2.11 12.27 0.03
C GLN A 145 3.38 12.08 0.85
N ALA A 146 4.38 11.39 0.30
CA ALA A 146 5.67 11.22 0.95
C ALA A 146 6.32 12.59 1.22
N LEU A 147 6.26 13.51 0.24
CA LEU A 147 6.73 14.88 0.44
C LEU A 147 5.94 15.63 1.53
N SER A 148 4.62 15.47 1.55
CA SER A 148 3.76 16.09 2.57
C SER A 148 4.13 15.60 3.98
N LEU A 149 4.23 14.28 4.16
CA LEU A 149 4.60 13.67 5.44
C LEU A 149 6.01 14.07 5.87
N HIS A 150 7.01 13.93 5.00
CA HIS A 150 8.41 14.21 5.34
C HIS A 150 8.72 15.69 5.56
N LYS A 151 8.02 16.61 4.88
CA LYS A 151 8.32 18.04 4.95
C LYS A 151 7.38 18.81 5.86
N LEU A 152 6.12 18.38 5.99
CA LEU A 152 5.07 19.10 6.69
C LEU A 152 4.48 18.31 7.86
N GLY A 153 4.78 17.01 7.97
CA GLY A 153 4.37 16.17 9.10
C GLY A 153 2.94 15.62 9.00
N ASP A 154 2.24 15.85 7.89
CA ASP A 154 0.87 15.40 7.64
C ASP A 154 0.67 15.19 6.14
N GLU A 155 -0.05 14.14 5.74
CA GLU A 155 -0.37 13.83 4.33
C GLU A 155 -1.47 14.72 3.75
N ILE A 156 -2.26 15.42 4.58
CA ILE A 156 -3.41 16.23 4.14
C ILE A 156 -3.03 17.32 3.13
N TYR A 157 -1.76 17.75 3.11
CA TYR A 157 -1.27 18.80 2.21
C TYR A 157 -0.79 18.28 0.84
N ALA A 158 -0.85 16.96 0.59
CA ALA A 158 -0.42 16.34 -0.68
C ALA A 158 -1.12 16.95 -1.91
N ASN A 159 -2.42 17.22 -1.80
CA ASN A 159 -3.20 17.82 -2.90
C ASN A 159 -2.73 19.24 -3.23
N MET A 160 -2.31 20.01 -2.22
CA MET A 160 -1.75 21.35 -2.43
C MET A 160 -0.34 21.30 -3.05
N ILE A 161 0.46 20.30 -2.66
CA ILE A 161 1.75 20.00 -3.31
C ILE A 161 1.53 19.69 -4.80
N MET A 162 0.54 18.86 -5.14
CA MET A 162 0.19 18.55 -6.53
C MET A 162 -0.21 19.79 -7.33
N LEU A 163 -0.98 20.71 -6.73
CA LEU A 163 -1.32 21.99 -7.36
C LEU A 163 -0.08 22.85 -7.60
N GLY A 164 0.82 22.98 -6.61
CA GLY A 164 2.09 23.70 -6.75
C GLY A 164 2.99 23.10 -7.83
N PHE A 165 3.03 21.76 -7.91
CA PHE A 165 3.79 21.03 -8.91
C PHE A 165 3.30 21.32 -10.33
N ALA A 166 2.00 21.19 -10.58
CA ALA A 166 1.40 21.50 -11.88
C ALA A 166 1.51 22.99 -12.24
N TRP A 167 1.33 23.88 -11.26
CA TRP A 167 1.42 25.32 -11.46
C TRP A 167 2.82 25.75 -11.90
N GLN A 168 3.87 25.20 -11.28
CA GLN A 168 5.26 25.53 -11.61
C GLN A 168 5.64 25.11 -13.03
N LYS A 169 4.94 24.14 -13.62
CA LYS A 169 5.10 23.70 -15.01
C LYS A 169 4.43 24.66 -16.01
N GLY A 170 3.76 25.70 -15.53
CA GLY A 170 3.28 26.82 -16.35
C GLY A 170 1.97 26.58 -17.10
N VAL A 171 1.30 25.45 -16.86
CA VAL A 171 0.05 25.06 -17.57
C VAL A 171 -1.23 25.62 -16.92
N ILE A 172 -1.13 26.14 -15.69
CA ILE A 172 -2.23 26.77 -14.98
C ILE A 172 -2.13 28.29 -15.18
N PRO A 173 -3.14 28.93 -15.78
CA PRO A 173 -3.04 30.33 -16.15
C PRO A 173 -3.51 31.25 -15.02
N VAL A 174 -2.82 31.21 -13.88
CA VAL A 174 -3.09 32.04 -12.71
C VAL A 174 -1.77 32.53 -12.12
N SER A 175 -1.73 33.79 -11.69
CA SER A 175 -0.55 34.42 -11.10
C SER A 175 -0.23 33.85 -9.71
N SER A 176 1.04 33.92 -9.31
CA SER A 176 1.46 33.50 -7.97
C SER A 176 0.80 34.35 -6.90
N ARG A 177 0.67 35.67 -7.14
CA ARG A 177 -0.04 36.61 -6.24
C ARG A 177 -1.47 36.14 -5.96
N ALA A 178 -2.19 35.75 -7.00
CA ALA A 178 -3.54 35.21 -6.87
C ALA A 178 -3.57 33.88 -6.10
N MET A 179 -2.64 32.96 -6.39
CA MET A 179 -2.52 31.69 -5.67
C MET A 179 -2.30 31.90 -4.17
N TYR A 180 -1.30 32.71 -3.77
CA TYR A 180 -1.07 32.99 -2.35
C TYR A 180 -2.27 33.69 -1.71
N ARG A 181 -2.92 34.62 -2.41
CA ARG A 181 -4.09 35.30 -1.88
C ARG A 181 -5.25 34.33 -1.68
N ALA A 182 -5.50 33.43 -2.61
CA ALA A 182 -6.57 32.44 -2.52
C ALA A 182 -6.32 31.44 -1.39
N ILE A 183 -5.08 30.94 -1.22
CA ILE A 183 -4.70 30.08 -0.09
C ILE A 183 -4.95 30.81 1.23
N LYS A 184 -4.57 32.09 1.33
CA LYS A 184 -4.82 32.91 2.52
C LYS A 184 -6.30 33.11 2.81
N LEU A 185 -7.10 33.36 1.76
CA LEU A 185 -8.55 33.58 1.88
C LEU A 185 -9.31 32.32 2.28
N ASN A 186 -8.80 31.14 1.94
CA ASN A 186 -9.38 29.86 2.39
C ASN A 186 -9.35 29.73 3.93
N GLY A 187 -8.40 30.38 4.61
CA GLY A 187 -8.39 30.55 6.07
C GLY A 187 -8.04 29.32 6.91
N VAL A 188 -8.03 28.12 6.32
CA VAL A 188 -7.64 26.86 7.00
C VAL A 188 -6.16 26.59 6.76
N ASP A 189 -5.38 26.52 7.86
CA ASP A 189 -3.93 26.26 7.86
C ASP A 189 -3.18 26.95 6.71
N ALA A 190 -3.45 28.25 6.54
CA ALA A 190 -3.00 29.00 5.37
C ALA A 190 -1.48 28.94 5.19
N ASP A 191 -0.72 29.09 6.27
CA ASP A 191 0.75 29.06 6.23
C ASP A 191 1.28 27.68 5.81
N ALA A 192 0.71 26.59 6.35
CA ALA A 192 1.10 25.24 5.98
C ALA A 192 0.72 24.91 4.52
N ASN A 193 -0.45 25.36 4.05
CA ASN A 193 -0.85 25.21 2.65
C ASN A 193 0.02 26.04 1.70
N MET A 194 0.47 27.23 2.10
CA MET A 194 1.46 27.99 1.32
C MET A 194 2.79 27.26 1.23
N GLN A 195 3.27 26.71 2.35
CA GLN A 195 4.48 25.88 2.36
C GLN A 195 4.31 24.64 1.47
N ALA A 196 3.17 23.97 1.51
CA ALA A 196 2.83 22.84 0.64
C ALA A 196 2.86 23.22 -0.84
N PHE A 197 2.30 24.37 -1.20
CA PHE A 197 2.37 24.89 -2.56
C PHE A 197 3.83 25.12 -2.99
N GLU A 198 4.67 25.70 -2.13
CA GLU A 198 6.11 25.88 -2.39
C GLU A 198 6.88 24.55 -2.51
N VAL A 199 6.57 23.55 -1.68
CA VAL A 199 7.14 22.21 -1.79
C VAL A 199 6.83 21.61 -3.16
N GLY A 200 5.59 21.72 -3.62
CA GLY A 200 5.18 21.30 -4.96
C GLY A 200 5.94 22.00 -6.07
N ARG A 201 6.10 23.32 -5.96
CA ARG A 201 6.89 24.11 -6.92
C ARG A 201 8.34 23.67 -6.97
N LYS A 202 8.98 23.46 -5.82
CA LYS A 202 10.36 23.00 -5.77
C LYS A 202 10.51 21.59 -6.37
N ALA A 203 9.60 20.68 -6.04
CA ALA A 203 9.55 19.34 -6.61
C ALA A 203 9.43 19.36 -8.14
N ALA A 204 8.77 20.36 -8.73
CA ALA A 204 8.63 20.47 -10.18
C ALA A 204 9.94 20.80 -10.94
N VAL A 205 10.97 21.30 -10.25
CA VAL A 205 12.23 21.72 -10.88
C VAL A 205 13.45 20.97 -10.38
N ASP A 206 13.35 20.30 -9.22
CA ASP A 206 14.45 19.59 -8.57
C ASP A 206 14.05 18.12 -8.34
N GLU A 207 14.54 17.22 -9.21
CA GLU A 207 14.30 15.78 -9.09
C GLU A 207 14.94 15.19 -7.83
N ALA A 208 16.08 15.72 -7.36
CA ALA A 208 16.70 15.26 -6.13
C ALA A 208 15.86 15.63 -4.91
N PHE A 209 15.14 16.75 -4.97
CA PHE A 209 14.22 17.18 -3.90
C PHE A 209 13.00 16.28 -3.76
N LYS A 210 12.50 15.68 -4.85
CA LYS A 210 11.35 14.75 -4.79
C LYS A 210 11.63 13.52 -3.93
N GLY A 211 12.89 13.07 -3.89
CA GLY A 211 13.25 11.79 -3.30
C GLY A 211 12.73 10.61 -4.13
N LEU A 212 12.97 9.40 -3.63
CA LEU A 212 12.36 8.20 -4.17
C LEU A 212 10.93 8.06 -3.61
N PRO A 213 9.96 7.54 -4.39
CA PRO A 213 8.65 7.17 -3.85
C PRO A 213 8.83 6.22 -2.66
N GLU A 214 8.03 6.39 -1.62
CA GLU A 214 8.13 5.59 -0.38
C GLU A 214 7.86 4.09 -0.64
N ASP A 215 7.17 3.79 -1.75
CA ASP A 215 6.64 2.46 -2.08
C ASP A 215 7.54 1.58 -2.98
N VAL A 216 8.82 1.92 -3.17
CA VAL A 216 9.76 0.99 -3.85
C VAL A 216 10.30 -0.07 -2.88
N THR A 217 9.59 -0.37 -1.78
CA THR A 217 9.92 -1.56 -0.98
C THR A 217 9.67 -2.81 -1.84
N PRO A 218 10.71 -3.59 -2.19
CA PRO A 218 10.51 -4.77 -3.01
C PRO A 218 9.54 -5.73 -2.29
N THR A 219 8.46 -6.12 -2.95
CA THR A 219 7.54 -7.12 -2.42
C THR A 219 8.08 -8.52 -2.74
N PRO A 220 7.61 -9.58 -2.07
CA PRO A 220 8.04 -10.93 -2.41
C PRO A 220 7.76 -11.33 -3.86
N GLU A 221 6.80 -10.68 -4.52
CA GLU A 221 6.48 -10.85 -5.93
C GLU A 221 7.42 -10.09 -6.87
N THR A 222 7.92 -8.92 -6.49
CA THR A 222 8.78 -8.08 -7.35
C THR A 222 10.28 -8.27 -7.09
N MET A 223 10.63 -8.78 -5.91
CA MET A 223 12.02 -9.07 -5.55
C MET A 223 12.56 -10.24 -6.39
N PRO A 224 13.78 -10.15 -6.96
CA PRO A 224 14.48 -11.27 -7.57
C PRO A 224 14.49 -12.49 -6.65
N LEU A 225 14.30 -13.70 -7.20
CA LEU A 225 14.09 -14.90 -6.38
C LEU A 225 15.25 -15.17 -5.41
N ASP A 226 16.50 -15.01 -5.86
CA ASP A 226 17.67 -15.24 -5.02
C ASP A 226 17.76 -14.23 -3.86
N GLU A 227 17.41 -12.97 -4.12
CA GLU A 227 17.32 -11.92 -3.10
C GLU A 227 16.20 -12.21 -2.10
N LEU A 228 15.04 -12.69 -2.57
CA LEU A 228 13.94 -13.12 -1.72
C LEU A 228 14.37 -14.24 -0.77
N ILE A 229 15.02 -15.28 -1.29
CA ILE A 229 15.47 -16.42 -0.48
C ILE A 229 16.51 -15.96 0.55
N ALA A 230 17.48 -15.13 0.15
CA ALA A 230 18.49 -14.58 1.05
C ALA A 230 17.87 -13.72 2.16
N HIS A 231 16.93 -12.84 1.79
CA HIS A 231 16.20 -11.98 2.72
C HIS A 231 15.41 -12.81 3.74
N ARG A 232 14.64 -13.81 3.29
CA ARG A 232 13.88 -14.71 4.18
C ARG A 232 14.78 -15.54 5.09
N THR A 233 15.91 -16.00 4.58
CA THR A 233 16.90 -16.75 5.37
C THR A 233 17.44 -15.87 6.51
N ALA A 234 17.85 -14.63 6.20
CA ALA A 234 18.34 -13.68 7.21
C ALA A 234 17.29 -13.36 8.28
N GLU A 235 16.03 -13.13 7.88
CA GLU A 235 14.94 -12.91 8.83
C GLU A 235 14.71 -14.14 9.73
N LEU A 236 14.81 -15.37 9.21
CA LEU A 236 14.65 -16.58 10.02
C LEU A 236 15.78 -16.80 11.03
N VAL A 237 17.00 -16.33 10.74
CA VAL A 237 18.10 -16.29 11.73
C VAL A 237 17.73 -15.35 12.88
N GLY A 238 17.21 -14.15 12.55
CA GLY A 238 16.72 -13.18 13.52
C GLY A 238 15.55 -13.74 14.35
N TYR A 239 14.60 -14.37 13.68
CA TYR A 239 13.42 -15.00 14.26
C TYR A 239 13.82 -16.07 15.27
N GLN A 240 14.58 -17.09 14.86
CA GLN A 240 14.98 -18.21 15.72
C GLN A 240 16.50 -18.33 15.80
N ASN A 241 17.14 -18.96 14.81
CA ASN A 241 18.58 -19.22 14.75
C ASN A 241 19.00 -19.72 13.35
N GLN A 242 20.31 -19.96 13.16
CA GLN A 242 20.88 -20.45 11.91
C GLN A 242 20.28 -21.78 11.45
N ALA A 243 20.18 -22.78 12.33
CA ALA A 243 19.65 -24.09 11.96
C ALA A 243 18.19 -24.03 11.45
N TYR A 244 17.38 -23.11 11.98
CA TYR A 244 16.01 -22.89 11.51
C TYR A 244 15.96 -22.25 10.12
N ALA A 245 16.86 -21.30 9.85
CA ALA A 245 17.03 -20.70 8.54
C ALA A 245 17.56 -21.71 7.50
N ASP A 246 18.49 -22.59 7.90
CA ASP A 246 19.05 -23.63 7.04
C ASP A 246 17.98 -24.66 6.63
N ARG A 247 17.05 -25.00 7.54
CA ARG A 247 15.88 -25.85 7.23
C ARG A 247 15.04 -25.25 6.10
N TYR A 248 14.74 -23.95 6.19
CA TYR A 248 14.03 -23.22 5.13
C TYR A 248 14.80 -23.24 3.81
N ALA A 249 16.07 -22.82 3.84
CA ALA A 249 16.91 -22.71 2.64
C ALA A 249 17.07 -24.07 1.94
N LYS A 250 17.30 -25.14 2.71
CA LYS A 250 17.38 -26.51 2.20
C LYS A 250 16.09 -26.93 1.50
N ARG A 251 14.93 -26.62 2.09
CA ARG A 251 13.64 -27.00 1.51
C ARG A 251 13.34 -26.25 0.21
N VAL A 252 13.62 -24.95 0.17
CA VAL A 252 13.47 -24.15 -1.07
C VAL A 252 14.43 -24.65 -2.15
N ALA A 253 15.67 -25.00 -1.80
CA ALA A 253 16.64 -25.54 -2.75
C ALA A 253 16.21 -26.89 -3.34
N GLN A 254 15.61 -27.79 -2.54
CA GLN A 254 15.04 -29.06 -3.03
C GLN A 254 13.93 -28.82 -4.07
N VAL A 255 13.03 -27.87 -3.78
CA VAL A 255 11.95 -27.52 -4.70
C VAL A 255 12.49 -26.90 -5.99
N ARG A 256 13.48 -26.00 -5.88
CA ARG A 256 14.13 -25.40 -7.05
C ARG A 256 14.77 -26.43 -7.96
N ALA A 257 15.48 -27.40 -7.39
CA ALA A 257 16.10 -28.47 -8.15
C ALA A 257 15.05 -29.31 -8.89
N ALA A 258 13.95 -29.68 -8.23
CA ALA A 258 12.87 -30.45 -8.84
C ALA A 258 12.12 -29.67 -9.93
N GLU A 259 11.80 -28.38 -9.69
CA GLU A 259 11.17 -27.51 -10.68
C GLU A 259 12.04 -27.35 -11.93
N THR A 260 13.35 -27.15 -11.74
CA THR A 260 14.31 -27.03 -12.85
C THR A 260 14.39 -28.34 -13.66
N ALA A 261 14.37 -29.49 -12.98
CA ALA A 261 14.45 -30.81 -13.64
C ALA A 261 13.26 -31.09 -14.57
N VAL A 262 12.09 -30.50 -14.30
CA VAL A 262 10.88 -30.65 -15.13
C VAL A 262 10.69 -29.49 -16.13
N GLY A 263 11.70 -28.62 -16.30
CA GLY A 263 11.68 -27.50 -17.24
C GLY A 263 10.94 -26.25 -16.73
N GLY A 264 10.66 -26.16 -15.43
CA GLY A 264 10.09 -24.98 -14.80
C GLY A 264 11.08 -23.84 -14.63
N ALA A 265 10.57 -22.61 -14.48
CA ALA A 265 11.37 -21.41 -14.29
C ALA A 265 11.54 -21.05 -12.81
N GLU A 266 10.47 -20.53 -12.17
CA GLU A 266 10.52 -20.10 -10.78
C GLU A 266 9.16 -20.09 -10.06
N ALA A 267 8.07 -20.51 -10.71
CA ALA A 267 6.72 -20.30 -10.20
C ALA A 267 6.47 -21.11 -8.91
N LEU A 268 6.87 -22.39 -8.90
CA LEU A 268 6.73 -23.25 -7.73
C LEU A 268 7.75 -22.84 -6.65
N THR A 269 9.00 -22.61 -7.01
CA THR A 269 10.06 -22.22 -6.07
C THR A 269 9.72 -20.92 -5.36
N ARG A 270 9.24 -19.90 -6.09
CA ARG A 270 8.80 -18.63 -5.51
C ARG A 270 7.60 -18.84 -4.59
N ALA A 271 6.59 -19.60 -5.00
CA ALA A 271 5.43 -19.90 -4.15
C ALA A 271 5.86 -20.53 -2.82
N VAL A 272 6.77 -21.51 -2.85
CA VAL A 272 7.33 -22.14 -1.64
C VAL A 272 8.18 -21.18 -0.83
N ALA A 273 9.06 -20.39 -1.47
CA ALA A 273 9.91 -19.42 -0.78
C ALA A 273 9.08 -18.41 0.03
N VAL A 274 7.95 -17.95 -0.52
CA VAL A 274 7.00 -17.06 0.17
C VAL A 274 6.24 -17.79 1.28
N ASN A 275 5.61 -18.91 0.95
CA ASN A 275 4.62 -19.55 1.82
C ASN A 275 5.24 -20.38 2.94
N LEU A 276 6.37 -21.06 2.70
CA LEU A 276 7.10 -21.75 3.75
C LEU A 276 7.62 -20.76 4.80
N TYR A 277 8.21 -19.64 4.35
CA TYR A 277 8.65 -18.58 5.26
C TYR A 277 7.47 -18.04 6.08
N LYS A 278 6.33 -17.76 5.43
CA LYS A 278 5.13 -17.26 6.11
C LYS A 278 4.66 -18.20 7.23
N LEU A 279 4.70 -19.51 6.98
CA LEU A 279 4.33 -20.51 7.97
C LEU A 279 5.39 -20.64 9.09
N MET A 280 6.67 -20.55 8.75
CA MET A 280 7.78 -20.68 9.71
C MET A 280 7.97 -19.44 10.60
N ALA A 281 7.71 -18.24 10.06
CA ALA A 281 7.85 -16.97 10.76
C ALA A 281 6.49 -16.43 11.24
N TYR A 282 5.69 -17.29 11.89
CA TYR A 282 4.42 -16.86 12.49
C TYR A 282 4.68 -15.91 13.66
N LYS A 283 3.84 -14.87 13.79
CA LYS A 283 4.01 -13.80 14.79
C LYS A 283 3.58 -14.24 16.18
N ASP A 284 4.49 -14.94 16.84
CA ASP A 284 4.34 -15.31 18.24
C ASP A 284 4.84 -14.23 19.20
N GLU A 285 4.73 -14.51 20.49
CA GLU A 285 5.05 -13.58 21.56
C GLU A 285 6.52 -13.14 21.49
N TYR A 286 7.43 -14.06 21.19
CA TYR A 286 8.86 -13.78 21.08
C TYR A 286 9.17 -12.92 19.85
N GLU A 287 8.51 -13.18 18.71
CA GLU A 287 8.71 -12.41 17.48
C GLU A 287 8.09 -11.00 17.58
N VAL A 288 6.89 -10.89 18.13
CA VAL A 288 6.28 -9.58 18.42
C VAL A 288 7.22 -8.77 19.32
N ALA A 289 7.78 -9.40 20.36
CA ALA A 289 8.73 -8.76 21.23
C ALA A 289 10.00 -8.29 20.49
N ARG A 290 10.56 -9.11 19.60
CA ARG A 290 11.70 -8.73 18.75
C ARG A 290 11.38 -7.50 17.89
N LEU A 291 10.25 -7.51 17.20
CA LEU A 291 9.84 -6.43 16.30
C LEU A 291 9.59 -5.10 17.03
N TYR A 292 9.13 -5.13 18.28
CA TYR A 292 8.98 -3.92 19.09
C TYR A 292 10.30 -3.39 19.65
N THR A 293 11.34 -4.23 19.72
CA THR A 293 12.57 -3.93 20.48
C THR A 293 13.84 -3.95 19.64
N ASP A 294 13.72 -4.15 18.33
CA ASP A 294 14.84 -4.07 17.37
C ASP A 294 15.32 -2.64 17.05
N GLY A 295 14.69 -1.63 17.65
CA GLY A 295 15.03 -0.23 17.53
C GLY A 295 14.28 0.52 16.43
N ARG A 296 13.67 -0.15 15.45
CA ARG A 296 12.89 0.50 14.38
C ARG A 296 11.70 1.24 14.95
N PHE A 297 10.91 0.56 15.77
CA PHE A 297 9.75 1.15 16.44
C PHE A 297 10.12 2.31 17.36
N ALA A 298 11.24 2.21 18.10
CA ALA A 298 11.71 3.28 18.97
C ALA A 298 12.12 4.54 18.18
N LYS A 299 12.78 4.35 17.02
CA LYS A 299 13.15 5.44 16.11
C LYS A 299 11.93 6.13 15.51
N GLU A 300 10.94 5.35 15.06
CA GLU A 300 9.67 5.86 14.54
C GLU A 300 8.93 6.68 15.62
N LEU A 301 8.81 6.13 16.84
CA LEU A 301 8.15 6.80 17.95
C LEU A 301 8.84 8.13 18.31
N ALA A 302 10.18 8.16 18.34
CA ALA A 302 10.95 9.37 18.61
C ALA A 302 10.87 10.40 17.47
N GLY A 303 10.65 9.96 16.24
CA GLY A 303 10.43 10.84 15.08
C GLY A 303 9.09 11.55 15.11
N VAL A 304 8.03 10.85 15.56
CA VAL A 304 6.66 11.39 15.59
C VAL A 304 6.37 12.16 16.88
N PHE A 305 6.83 11.68 18.03
CA PHE A 305 6.47 12.23 19.34
C PHE A 305 7.66 12.85 20.06
N LYS A 306 7.52 14.11 20.49
CA LYS A 306 8.51 14.86 21.28
C LYS A 306 8.35 14.64 22.80
N GLY A 307 8.21 13.38 23.21
CA GLY A 307 8.04 12.95 24.61
C GLY A 307 6.62 12.47 24.97
N GLY A 308 6.43 12.03 26.22
CA GLY A 308 5.15 11.53 26.74
C GLY A 308 5.25 10.13 27.37
N LYS A 309 4.12 9.63 27.91
CA LYS A 309 4.00 8.28 28.46
C LYS A 309 3.34 7.36 27.42
N ALA A 310 4.07 6.35 26.95
CA ALA A 310 3.52 5.33 26.06
C ALA A 310 2.63 4.34 26.85
N LYS A 311 1.51 3.95 26.24
CA LYS A 311 0.72 2.77 26.63
C LYS A 311 0.63 1.84 25.43
N ILE A 312 0.87 0.54 25.64
CA ILE A 312 0.69 -0.50 24.63
C ILE A 312 -0.65 -1.19 24.87
N TRP A 313 -1.47 -1.28 23.85
CA TRP A 313 -2.71 -2.07 23.89
C TRP A 313 -2.44 -3.47 23.36
N MET A 314 -2.54 -4.47 24.23
CA MET A 314 -2.27 -5.87 23.89
C MET A 314 -3.39 -6.77 24.39
N SER A 315 -3.53 -7.96 23.82
CA SER A 315 -4.40 -9.01 24.36
C SER A 315 -3.56 -10.26 24.63
N PRO A 316 -2.79 -10.30 25.74
CA PRO A 316 -1.85 -11.39 25.97
C PRO A 316 -2.62 -12.69 26.29
N PRO A 317 -2.27 -13.84 25.68
CA PRO A 317 -3.13 -15.04 25.67
C PRO A 317 -3.51 -15.60 27.05
N LEU A 318 -2.66 -15.39 28.07
CA LEU A 318 -2.82 -15.98 29.39
C LEU A 318 -3.57 -15.07 30.39
N ILE A 319 -3.64 -13.77 30.13
CA ILE A 319 -4.14 -12.78 31.10
C ILE A 319 -5.23 -11.86 30.55
N ALA A 320 -5.42 -11.83 29.22
CA ALA A 320 -6.43 -10.97 28.63
C ALA A 320 -7.84 -11.45 29.03
N PRO A 321 -8.70 -10.55 29.57
CA PRO A 321 -10.08 -10.90 29.86
C PRO A 321 -10.81 -11.19 28.54
N LYS A 322 -11.77 -12.11 28.61
CA LYS A 322 -12.67 -12.40 27.49
C LYS A 322 -13.92 -11.54 27.61
N GLY A 323 -14.37 -10.99 26.48
CA GLY A 323 -15.61 -10.24 26.39
C GLY A 323 -16.85 -11.15 26.43
N PRO A 324 -18.06 -10.55 26.41
CA PRO A 324 -19.32 -11.29 26.39
C PRO A 324 -19.48 -12.25 25.19
N ASP A 325 -18.80 -11.94 24.09
CA ASP A 325 -18.73 -12.75 22.87
C ASP A 325 -17.63 -13.82 22.91
N GLY A 326 -17.00 -14.02 24.08
CA GLY A 326 -15.91 -14.98 24.29
C GLY A 326 -14.56 -14.56 23.71
N LYS A 327 -14.47 -13.37 23.09
CA LYS A 327 -13.25 -12.92 22.41
C LYS A 327 -12.29 -12.20 23.35
N PRO A 328 -10.96 -12.32 23.15
CA PRO A 328 -9.98 -11.62 23.96
C PRO A 328 -10.11 -10.09 23.84
N GLN A 329 -10.12 -9.39 24.97
CA GLN A 329 -10.12 -7.93 25.01
C GLN A 329 -8.70 -7.38 25.13
N LYS A 330 -8.48 -6.18 24.58
CA LYS A 330 -7.21 -5.46 24.72
C LYS A 330 -7.13 -4.80 26.09
N ILE A 331 -6.01 -4.95 26.76
CA ILE A 331 -5.66 -4.26 27.99
C ILE A 331 -4.55 -3.23 27.72
N ALA A 332 -4.60 -2.12 28.43
CA ALA A 332 -3.58 -1.07 28.35
C ALA A 332 -2.43 -1.38 29.32
N LEU A 333 -1.26 -1.67 28.77
CA LEU A 333 -0.02 -1.88 29.51
C LEU A 333 0.85 -0.61 29.44
N GLY A 334 1.55 -0.29 30.51
CA GLY A 334 2.43 0.88 30.55
C GLY A 334 3.71 0.71 29.72
N GLY A 335 4.44 1.81 29.51
CA GLY A 335 5.70 1.83 28.75
C GLY A 335 6.78 0.86 29.25
N TRP A 336 6.72 0.42 30.51
CA TRP A 336 7.60 -0.63 31.06
C TRP A 336 7.54 -1.94 30.26
N MET A 337 6.43 -2.19 29.56
CA MET A 337 6.30 -3.33 28.65
C MET A 337 7.32 -3.26 27.49
N LEU A 338 7.53 -2.07 26.91
CA LEU A 338 8.52 -1.84 25.83
C LEU A 338 9.95 -1.92 26.34
N THR A 339 10.21 -1.42 27.56
CA THR A 339 11.58 -1.26 28.07
C THR A 339 12.08 -2.48 28.82
N THR A 340 11.19 -3.32 29.34
CA THR A 340 11.56 -4.41 30.26
C THR A 340 11.08 -5.76 29.76
N VAL A 341 9.77 -5.94 29.56
CA VAL A 341 9.21 -7.27 29.28
C VAL A 341 9.49 -7.74 27.86
N LEU A 342 9.21 -6.93 26.84
CA LEU A 342 9.47 -7.34 25.45
C LEU A 342 10.98 -7.57 25.20
N PRO A 343 11.91 -6.75 25.70
CA PRO A 343 13.34 -7.05 25.57
C PRO A 343 13.74 -8.37 26.24
N MET A 344 13.16 -8.69 27.41
CA MET A 344 13.37 -9.97 28.08
C MET A 344 12.82 -11.14 27.25
N LEU A 345 11.57 -11.05 26.78
CA LEU A 345 10.94 -12.07 25.95
C LEU A 345 11.73 -12.33 24.66
N THR A 346 12.26 -11.29 24.03
CA THR A 346 13.10 -11.42 22.82
C THR A 346 14.31 -12.32 23.05
N ARG A 347 14.95 -12.24 24.22
CA ARG A 347 16.08 -13.10 24.61
C ARG A 347 15.66 -14.54 24.92
N MET A 348 14.38 -14.77 25.20
CA MET A 348 13.80 -16.08 25.50
C MET A 348 13.32 -16.83 24.26
N LYS A 349 13.60 -16.34 23.04
CA LYS A 349 13.21 -17.01 21.78
C LYS A 349 13.68 -18.47 21.68
N GLY A 350 14.75 -18.85 22.38
CA GLY A 350 15.22 -20.24 22.44
C GLY A 350 14.24 -21.21 23.11
N LEU A 351 13.27 -20.70 23.89
CA LEU A 351 12.21 -21.52 24.48
C LEU A 351 11.16 -21.95 23.45
N ARG A 352 11.02 -21.20 22.33
CA ARG A 352 10.00 -21.43 21.30
C ARG A 352 9.95 -22.89 20.87
N GLY A 353 8.76 -23.49 20.95
CA GLY A 353 8.52 -24.88 20.56
C GLY A 353 9.12 -25.94 21.51
N GLY A 354 9.84 -25.52 22.55
CA GLY A 354 10.39 -26.39 23.58
C GLY A 354 9.42 -26.68 24.73
N PRO A 355 9.80 -27.55 25.68
CA PRO A 355 8.94 -27.94 26.81
C PRO A 355 8.59 -26.79 27.76
N PHE A 356 9.47 -25.78 27.84
CA PHE A 356 9.32 -24.57 28.65
C PHE A 356 8.58 -23.45 27.92
N ASP A 357 8.11 -23.67 26.69
CA ASP A 357 7.29 -22.71 25.96
C ASP A 357 5.86 -22.71 26.50
N ILE A 358 5.57 -21.83 27.46
CA ILE A 358 4.22 -21.70 28.03
C ILE A 358 3.22 -21.21 26.99
N PHE A 359 3.64 -20.32 26.08
CA PHE A 359 2.79 -19.80 25.02
C PHE A 359 2.55 -20.86 23.94
N GLY A 360 3.57 -21.66 23.66
CA GLY A 360 3.50 -22.77 22.72
C GLY A 360 2.45 -23.83 23.04
N ARG A 361 1.88 -23.86 24.25
CA ARG A 361 0.85 -24.83 24.66
C ARG A 361 -0.56 -24.45 24.24
N THR A 362 -0.80 -23.23 23.77
CA THR A 362 -2.12 -22.80 23.28
C THR A 362 -2.52 -23.56 22.02
N GLU A 363 -3.83 -23.66 21.76
CA GLU A 363 -4.36 -24.31 20.55
C GLU A 363 -3.87 -23.61 19.28
N GLU A 364 -3.81 -22.28 19.29
CA GLU A 364 -3.31 -21.47 18.16
C GLU A 364 -1.85 -21.82 17.83
N ARG A 365 -0.95 -21.87 18.82
CA ARG A 365 0.47 -22.20 18.59
C ARG A 365 0.67 -23.66 18.16
N ARG A 366 -0.16 -24.58 18.65
CA ARG A 366 -0.15 -25.98 18.18
C ARG A 366 -0.60 -26.08 16.72
N MET A 367 -1.68 -25.40 16.36
CA MET A 367 -2.16 -25.31 14.98
C MET A 367 -1.08 -24.74 14.05
N GLU A 368 -0.43 -23.64 14.42
CA GLU A 368 0.64 -23.02 13.60
C GLU A 368 1.81 -23.98 13.33
N ARG A 369 2.29 -24.69 14.35
CA ARG A 369 3.34 -25.71 14.15
C ARG A 369 2.84 -26.90 13.33
N GLY A 370 1.58 -27.29 13.50
CA GLY A 370 0.92 -28.30 12.67
C GLY A 370 0.90 -27.90 11.19
N LEU A 371 0.56 -26.64 10.88
CA LEU A 371 0.54 -26.13 9.51
C LEU A 371 1.92 -26.22 8.83
N ILE A 372 3.02 -25.96 9.57
CA ILE A 372 4.38 -26.14 9.03
C ILE A 372 4.62 -27.61 8.66
N ALA A 373 4.30 -28.54 9.56
CA ALA A 373 4.52 -29.96 9.34
C ALA A 373 3.66 -30.51 8.17
N SER A 374 2.37 -30.14 8.12
CA SER A 374 1.47 -30.51 7.04
C SER A 374 1.93 -29.95 5.69
N TYR A 375 2.38 -28.69 5.66
CA TYR A 375 2.89 -28.07 4.44
C TYR A 375 4.16 -28.77 3.95
N GLU A 376 5.11 -29.07 4.84
CA GLU A 376 6.31 -29.83 4.47
C GLU A 376 5.96 -31.22 3.94
N ALA A 377 5.06 -31.96 4.58
CA ALA A 377 4.61 -33.26 4.06
C ALA A 377 3.92 -33.12 2.69
N GLY A 378 3.14 -32.06 2.50
CA GLY A 378 2.54 -31.71 1.20
C GLY A 378 3.59 -31.43 0.14
N LEU A 379 4.68 -30.73 0.48
CA LEU A 379 5.81 -30.51 -0.42
C LEU A 379 6.50 -31.84 -0.81
N ASP A 380 6.67 -32.79 0.12
CA ASP A 380 7.25 -34.10 -0.22
C ASP A 380 6.38 -34.84 -1.25
N ARG A 381 5.06 -34.75 -1.06
CA ARG A 381 4.08 -35.31 -1.98
C ARG A 381 4.05 -34.61 -3.35
N LEU A 382 4.21 -33.28 -3.39
CA LEU A 382 4.32 -32.56 -4.66
C LEU A 382 5.58 -32.98 -5.41
N LEU A 383 6.72 -33.07 -4.71
CA LEU A 383 8.01 -33.38 -5.32
C LEU A 383 8.08 -34.82 -5.86
N SER A 384 7.37 -35.77 -5.24
CA SER A 384 7.36 -37.16 -5.72
C SER A 384 6.56 -37.36 -7.00
N GLY A 385 5.58 -36.50 -7.30
CA GLY A 385 4.73 -36.55 -8.50
C GLY A 385 4.91 -35.36 -9.43
N LEU A 386 6.01 -34.61 -9.32
CA LEU A 386 6.22 -33.40 -10.11
C LEU A 386 6.66 -33.76 -11.54
N ASP A 387 5.94 -33.22 -12.52
CA ASP A 387 6.31 -33.17 -13.92
C ASP A 387 5.93 -31.81 -14.53
N ALA A 388 6.22 -31.62 -15.82
CA ALA A 388 5.94 -30.36 -16.52
C ALA A 388 4.45 -30.02 -16.55
N ASP A 389 3.57 -31.01 -16.62
CA ASP A 389 2.12 -30.83 -16.71
C ASP A 389 1.51 -30.50 -15.35
N HIS A 390 2.06 -31.07 -14.28
CA HIS A 390 1.63 -30.87 -12.91
C HIS A 390 2.18 -29.59 -12.28
N LEU A 391 3.25 -29.01 -12.84
CA LEU A 391 3.93 -27.84 -12.29
C LEU A 391 3.00 -26.64 -11.99
N PRO A 392 2.06 -26.23 -12.88
CA PRO A 392 1.14 -25.13 -12.56
C PRO A 392 0.20 -25.44 -11.38
N LEU A 393 -0.21 -26.70 -11.23
CA LEU A 393 -1.06 -27.12 -10.12
C LEU A 393 -0.26 -27.21 -8.82
N ALA A 394 0.99 -27.70 -8.87
CA ALA A 394 1.90 -27.72 -7.73
C ALA A 394 2.11 -26.30 -7.16
N ALA A 395 2.33 -25.31 -8.04
CA ALA A 395 2.50 -23.92 -7.62
C ALA A 395 1.24 -23.36 -6.93
N ARG A 396 0.04 -23.72 -7.41
CA ARG A 396 -1.23 -23.33 -6.78
C ARG A 396 -1.42 -23.98 -5.40
N ILE A 397 -1.09 -25.27 -5.26
CA ILE A 397 -1.14 -25.97 -3.97
C ILE A 397 -0.15 -25.33 -2.99
N ALA A 398 1.08 -25.07 -3.43
CA ALA A 398 2.12 -24.44 -2.63
C ALA A 398 1.75 -23.01 -2.17
N ALA A 399 0.85 -22.33 -2.87
CA ALA A 399 0.38 -20.98 -2.56
C ALA A 399 -0.80 -20.92 -1.58
N ILE A 400 -1.39 -22.06 -1.17
CA ILE A 400 -2.53 -22.10 -0.24
C ILE A 400 -2.30 -21.32 1.07
N PRO A 401 -1.11 -21.38 1.71
CA PRO A 401 -0.90 -20.65 2.95
C PRO A 401 -1.08 -19.13 2.82
N ASP A 402 -1.04 -18.55 1.61
CA ASP A 402 -1.32 -17.14 1.38
C ASP A 402 -2.75 -16.74 1.74
N LYS A 403 -3.69 -17.70 1.72
CA LYS A 403 -5.08 -17.54 2.13
C LYS A 403 -5.27 -17.48 3.65
N ILE A 404 -4.34 -18.04 4.42
CA ILE A 404 -4.34 -18.02 5.89
C ILE A 404 -3.85 -16.64 6.35
N ARG A 405 -4.77 -15.80 6.82
CA ARG A 405 -4.48 -14.40 7.19
C ARG A 405 -5.24 -14.00 8.46
N GLY A 406 -4.74 -12.98 9.14
CA GLY A 406 -5.30 -12.52 10.42
C GLY A 406 -4.66 -13.20 11.64
N TYR A 407 -5.26 -12.97 12.81
CA TYR A 407 -4.77 -13.45 14.12
C TYR A 407 -5.94 -14.02 14.93
N GLY A 408 -5.67 -14.98 15.83
CA GLY A 408 -6.68 -15.62 16.69
C GLY A 408 -7.85 -16.18 15.88
N HIS A 409 -9.08 -15.89 16.32
CA HIS A 409 -10.31 -16.40 15.68
C HIS A 409 -10.45 -16.06 14.18
N ILE A 410 -9.87 -14.95 13.70
CA ILE A 410 -9.88 -14.61 12.27
C ILE A 410 -9.00 -15.60 11.50
N LYS A 411 -7.82 -15.93 12.07
CA LYS A 411 -6.91 -16.91 11.48
C LYS A 411 -7.54 -18.29 11.46
N GLU A 412 -8.12 -18.74 12.57
CA GLU A 412 -8.82 -20.03 12.67
C GLU A 412 -9.91 -20.19 11.61
N ALA A 413 -10.72 -19.15 11.39
CA ALA A 413 -11.72 -19.17 10.32
C ALA A 413 -11.07 -19.24 8.93
N SER A 414 -9.98 -18.51 8.71
CA SER A 414 -9.25 -18.53 7.42
C SER A 414 -8.58 -19.88 7.14
N VAL A 415 -8.08 -20.57 8.17
CA VAL A 415 -7.48 -21.91 8.04
C VAL A 415 -8.51 -22.89 7.50
N LYS A 416 -9.73 -22.92 8.07
CA LYS A 416 -10.80 -23.82 7.60
C LYS A 416 -11.18 -23.59 6.13
N VAL A 417 -11.10 -22.34 5.66
CA VAL A 417 -11.34 -22.02 4.25
C VAL A 417 -10.19 -22.51 3.39
N ALA A 418 -8.95 -22.27 3.83
CA ALA A 418 -7.75 -22.72 3.13
C ALA A 418 -7.69 -24.26 3.01
N GLU A 419 -8.02 -24.99 4.08
CA GLU A 419 -8.05 -26.46 4.09
C GLU A 419 -9.04 -27.04 3.06
N ARG A 420 -10.20 -26.39 2.88
CA ARG A 420 -11.19 -26.82 1.86
C ARG A 420 -10.68 -26.61 0.45
N GLU A 421 -10.03 -25.48 0.20
CA GLU A 421 -9.41 -25.18 -1.10
C GLU A 421 -8.24 -26.13 -1.38
N GLU A 422 -7.40 -26.38 -0.37
CA GLU A 422 -6.29 -27.33 -0.44
C GLU A 422 -6.78 -28.74 -0.80
N ALA A 423 -7.81 -29.24 -0.12
CA ALA A 423 -8.40 -30.54 -0.42
C ALA A 423 -8.93 -30.63 -1.86
N ALA A 424 -9.55 -29.55 -2.36
CA ALA A 424 -10.04 -29.49 -3.73
C ALA A 424 -8.89 -29.52 -4.77
N LEU A 425 -7.76 -28.87 -4.48
CA LEU A 425 -6.58 -28.90 -5.35
C LEU A 425 -5.88 -30.26 -5.30
N TRP A 426 -5.77 -30.90 -4.14
CA TRP A 426 -5.23 -32.26 -4.03
C TRP A 426 -6.09 -33.29 -4.77
N ALA A 427 -7.41 -33.15 -4.74
CA ALA A 427 -8.29 -34.00 -5.55
C ALA A 427 -8.09 -33.79 -7.06
N GLN A 428 -7.76 -32.57 -7.50
CA GLN A 428 -7.37 -32.31 -8.90
C GLN A 428 -6.02 -32.95 -9.24
N TRP A 429 -5.07 -32.89 -8.31
CA TRP A 429 -3.74 -33.50 -8.46
C TRP A 429 -3.85 -35.01 -8.70
N GLU A 430 -4.63 -35.70 -7.88
CA GLU A 430 -4.84 -37.15 -8.00
C GLU A 430 -5.53 -37.56 -9.31
N LYS A 431 -6.53 -36.78 -9.74
CA LYS A 431 -7.23 -37.05 -11.00
C LYS A 431 -6.31 -36.92 -12.21
N LYS A 432 -5.40 -35.94 -12.18
CA LYS A 432 -4.44 -35.72 -13.26
C LYS A 432 -3.33 -36.76 -13.27
N ALA A 433 -2.91 -37.26 -12.10
CA ALA A 433 -1.97 -38.37 -12.01
C ALA A 433 -2.54 -39.72 -12.51
N ALA A 434 -3.87 -39.86 -12.54
CA ALA A 434 -4.56 -41.07 -12.99
C ALA A 434 -4.98 -41.05 -14.48
N ALA A 435 -4.87 -39.90 -15.15
CA ALA A 435 -5.22 -39.70 -16.56
C ALA A 435 -3.95 -39.67 -17.42
#